data_AF-A0A6I3ICS9-F1
#
_entry.id   AF-A0A6I3ICS9-F1
#
_cell.length_a   1.000
_cell.length_b   1.000
_cell.length_c   1.000
_cell.angle_alpha   90.00
_cell.angle_beta   90.00
_cell.angle_gamma   90.00
#
_symmetry.space_group_name_H-M   'P 1'
#
loop_
_entity.id
_entity.type
_entity.pdbx_description
1 polymer ?
#
loop_
_entity_poly.entity_id
_entity_poly.type
_entity_poly.pdbx_seq_one_letter_code
_entity_poly.pdbx_strand_id
1 'polypeptide(L)'
;MQCDYFDAGRCRSCTLMGVPYPTQLADKQRAVADVLADHVTADAWLDPQASREEGFRNKAKLAVAGTTSAPTFGILDAGGEGVDLRRCGLYEPGLHEAVLALAEVVPALGLQPYDVRARQGELKHLLVTHSPTGELMVRFVLRSTNQLGRLRRGLPTILAALPRARVLSANVQPRHAAVLEGDDEVVLTDADTLPMHVAGMTLHLGTRSFFQTNTSVADALYTQAGDWILAARPTDLLDLYCGVGGFALHAAVRARAAHRSLRTTGVEVSPEAISSARRSADELGLTSALFVDGDATSHALRPSSGPDLVVVNPPRRGIGTGLADRLERSSASTVIYSSCNPATLARDLADMPSWRVAAARLFDMFPQTTHAEILVHLQRR
;
A
#
# COMPACT_ATOMS: atom_id res chain seq x y z
N MET A 1 -21.27 -1.77 9.29
CA MET A 1 -21.55 -1.02 8.03
C MET A 1 -22.75 -1.64 7.31
N GLN A 2 -23.64 -0.83 6.70
CA GLN A 2 -24.64 -1.27 5.72
C GLN A 2 -24.13 -1.04 4.29
N CYS A 3 -24.35 -1.97 3.35
CA CYS A 3 -23.88 -1.82 1.98
C CYS A 3 -24.90 -2.36 0.96
N ASP A 4 -25.60 -1.45 0.28
CA ASP A 4 -26.63 -1.78 -0.71
C ASP A 4 -26.12 -2.70 -1.83
N TYR A 5 -24.84 -2.57 -2.23
CA TYR A 5 -24.25 -3.44 -3.25
C TYR A 5 -24.10 -4.89 -2.78
N PHE A 6 -23.81 -5.09 -1.49
CA PHE A 6 -23.72 -6.41 -0.90
C PHE A 6 -25.10 -7.04 -0.75
N ASP A 7 -26.07 -6.26 -0.26
CA ASP A 7 -27.46 -6.70 -0.08
C ASP A 7 -28.09 -7.10 -1.42
N ALA A 8 -27.85 -6.31 -2.47
CA ALA A 8 -28.29 -6.61 -3.83
C ALA A 8 -27.46 -7.70 -4.53
N GLY A 9 -26.44 -8.27 -3.88
CA GLY A 9 -25.58 -9.31 -4.46
C GLY A 9 -24.69 -8.86 -5.62
N ARG A 10 -24.55 -7.54 -5.83
CA ARG A 10 -23.75 -6.95 -6.92
C ARG A 10 -22.25 -6.97 -6.62
N CYS A 11 -21.87 -6.89 -5.35
CA CYS A 11 -20.47 -6.95 -4.91
C CYS A 11 -20.31 -7.85 -3.69
N ARG A 12 -19.35 -8.78 -3.76
CA ARG A 12 -19.01 -9.71 -2.66
C ARG A 12 -17.57 -9.56 -2.17
N SER A 13 -16.91 -8.45 -2.50
CA SER A 13 -15.52 -8.18 -2.10
C SER A 13 -15.33 -8.05 -0.58
N CYS A 14 -16.38 -7.64 0.14
CA CYS A 14 -16.41 -7.62 1.61
C CYS A 14 -17.02 -8.94 2.10
N THR A 15 -16.17 -9.95 2.30
CA THR A 15 -16.60 -11.34 2.57
C THR A 15 -17.17 -11.56 3.97
N LEU A 16 -16.91 -10.66 4.92
CA LEU A 16 -17.38 -10.76 6.31
C LEU A 16 -18.57 -9.84 6.61
N MET A 17 -19.20 -9.25 5.60
CA MET A 17 -20.40 -8.42 5.80
C MET A 17 -21.50 -9.22 6.53
N GLY A 18 -22.11 -8.58 7.52
CA GLY A 18 -23.11 -9.19 8.41
C GLY A 18 -22.53 -9.79 9.69
N VAL A 19 -21.21 -10.00 9.77
CA VAL A 19 -20.55 -10.40 11.02
C VAL A 19 -20.24 -9.15 11.85
N PRO A 20 -20.59 -9.09 13.15
CA PRO A 20 -20.24 -7.95 14.01
C PRO A 20 -18.73 -7.70 14.03
N TYR A 21 -18.30 -6.45 13.92
CA TYR A 21 -16.88 -6.12 13.78
C TYR A 21 -15.97 -6.65 14.91
N PRO A 22 -16.35 -6.57 16.20
CA PRO A 22 -15.55 -7.18 17.26
C PRO A 22 -15.33 -8.69 17.07
N THR A 23 -16.31 -9.38 16.47
CA THR A 23 -16.19 -10.81 16.12
C THR A 23 -15.22 -10.99 14.95
N GLN A 24 -15.31 -10.16 13.90
CA GLN A 24 -14.37 -10.20 12.78
C GLN A 24 -12.91 -10.05 13.26
N LEU A 25 -12.65 -9.08 14.14
CA LEU A 25 -11.31 -8.82 14.65
C LEU A 25 -10.79 -9.96 15.53
N ALA A 26 -11.62 -10.48 16.43
CA ALA A 26 -11.27 -11.61 17.29
C ALA A 26 -11.02 -12.89 16.48
N ASP A 27 -11.87 -13.19 15.50
CA ASP A 27 -11.73 -14.35 14.64
C ASP A 27 -10.48 -14.26 13.76
N LYS A 28 -10.17 -13.06 13.24
CA LYS A 28 -8.94 -12.80 12.49
C LYS A 28 -7.70 -12.99 13.34
N GLN A 29 -7.70 -12.46 14.58
CA GLN A 29 -6.61 -12.66 15.54
C GLN A 29 -6.39 -14.15 15.83
N ARG A 30 -7.47 -14.90 16.11
CA ARG A 30 -7.39 -16.35 16.36
C ARG A 30 -6.83 -17.09 15.15
N ALA A 31 -7.36 -16.84 13.95
CA ALA A 31 -6.90 -17.51 12.74
C ALA A 31 -5.41 -17.24 12.44
N VAL A 32 -4.94 -16.02 12.67
CA VAL A 32 -3.52 -15.67 12.51
C VAL A 32 -2.65 -16.34 13.59
N ALA A 33 -3.11 -16.33 14.84
CA ALA A 33 -2.41 -16.99 15.94
C ALA A 33 -2.29 -18.51 15.72
N ASP A 34 -3.33 -19.16 15.20
CA ASP A 34 -3.34 -20.59 14.88
C ASP A 34 -2.30 -20.93 13.79
N VAL A 35 -2.20 -20.11 12.74
CA VAL A 35 -1.20 -20.30 11.68
C VAL A 35 0.24 -20.09 12.18
N LEU A 36 0.42 -19.27 13.21
CA LEU A 36 1.74 -18.91 13.76
C LEU A 36 2.05 -19.61 15.09
N ALA A 37 1.26 -20.61 15.49
CA ALA A 37 1.32 -21.23 16.81
C ALA A 37 2.70 -21.83 17.15
N ASP A 38 3.41 -22.36 16.15
CA ASP A 38 4.75 -22.94 16.33
C ASP A 38 5.86 -21.88 16.49
N HIS A 39 5.56 -20.61 16.22
CA HIS A 39 6.54 -19.53 16.17
C HIS A 39 6.26 -18.38 17.14
N VAL A 40 4.99 -18.15 17.50
CA VAL A 40 4.55 -17.04 18.35
C VAL A 40 3.82 -17.60 19.57
N THR A 41 4.39 -17.38 20.75
CA THR A 41 3.76 -17.80 22.01
C THR A 41 2.55 -16.90 22.34
N ALA A 42 1.62 -17.43 23.14
CA ALA A 42 0.39 -16.71 23.48
C ALA A 42 0.64 -15.36 24.18
N ASP A 43 1.69 -15.27 24.99
CA ASP A 43 2.11 -14.08 25.73
C ASP A 43 2.87 -13.04 24.86
N ALA A 44 3.33 -13.43 23.66
CA ALA A 44 3.97 -12.51 22.73
C ALA A 44 2.96 -11.67 21.93
N TRP A 45 1.68 -12.03 21.92
CA TRP A 45 0.65 -11.28 21.20
C TRP A 45 0.24 -10.02 21.96
N LEU A 46 0.33 -8.87 21.28
CA LEU A 46 -0.30 -7.62 21.69
C LEU A 46 -1.75 -7.57 21.19
N ASP A 47 -2.56 -6.71 21.84
CA ASP A 47 -3.93 -6.45 21.39
C ASP A 47 -3.97 -6.03 19.91
N PRO A 48 -4.89 -6.57 19.10
CA PRO A 48 -4.96 -6.25 17.70
C PRO A 48 -5.29 -4.77 17.48
N GLN A 49 -4.64 -4.15 16.51
CA GLN A 49 -4.95 -2.79 16.09
C GLN A 49 -6.24 -2.80 15.25
N ALA A 50 -7.32 -2.32 15.86
CA ALA A 50 -8.61 -2.17 15.22
C ALA A 50 -8.61 -1.08 14.12
N SER A 51 -9.63 -1.15 13.28
CA SER A 51 -9.87 -0.33 12.11
C SER A 51 -11.22 0.36 12.20
N ARG A 52 -11.44 1.36 11.35
CA ARG A 52 -12.79 1.86 11.06
C ARG A 52 -13.47 0.90 10.11
N GLU A 53 -14.71 0.52 10.41
CA GLU A 53 -15.45 -0.44 9.57
C GLU A 53 -15.71 0.07 8.14
N GLU A 54 -15.81 1.39 7.97
CA GLU A 54 -16.18 2.07 6.73
C GLU A 54 -15.38 3.36 6.55
N GLY A 55 -15.39 3.90 5.33
CA GLY A 55 -14.75 5.18 5.01
C GLY A 55 -13.25 5.25 5.32
N PHE A 56 -12.54 4.12 5.31
CA PHE A 56 -11.13 4.02 5.66
C PHE A 56 -10.20 3.95 4.44
N ARG A 57 -10.74 3.66 3.27
CA ARG A 57 -9.96 3.34 2.07
C ARG A 57 -9.59 4.62 1.34
N ASN A 58 -8.29 4.89 1.24
CA ASN A 58 -7.74 6.08 0.58
C ASN A 58 -7.48 5.90 -0.93
N LYS A 59 -7.64 4.68 -1.46
CA LYS A 59 -7.35 4.37 -2.87
C LYS A 59 -8.43 3.53 -3.53
N ALA A 60 -9.03 4.05 -4.59
CA ALA A 60 -9.93 3.32 -5.48
C ALA A 60 -9.17 2.83 -6.73
N LYS A 61 -9.46 1.59 -7.13
CA LYS A 61 -9.01 0.98 -8.38
C LYS A 61 -10.25 0.55 -9.13
N LEU A 62 -10.74 1.39 -10.03
CA LEU A 62 -12.03 1.23 -10.68
C LEU A 62 -11.82 0.74 -12.11
N ALA A 63 -12.33 -0.44 -12.45
CA ALA A 63 -12.55 -0.81 -13.84
C ALA A 63 -13.59 0.13 -14.45
N VAL A 64 -13.30 0.61 -15.67
CA VAL A 64 -14.22 1.44 -16.45
C VAL A 64 -14.74 0.59 -17.60
N ALA A 65 -16.03 0.26 -17.54
CA ALA A 65 -16.71 -0.62 -18.50
C ALA A 65 -18.02 0.02 -18.97
N GLY A 66 -18.84 -0.73 -19.71
CA GLY A 66 -20.08 -0.22 -20.30
C GLY A 66 -19.83 0.59 -21.56
N THR A 67 -20.68 1.57 -21.84
CA THR A 67 -20.61 2.40 -23.06
C THR A 67 -20.23 3.84 -22.72
N THR A 68 -19.87 4.65 -23.72
CA THR A 68 -19.58 6.08 -23.48
C THR A 68 -20.78 6.85 -22.93
N SER A 69 -22.02 6.47 -23.26
CA SER A 69 -23.24 7.11 -22.74
C SER A 69 -23.71 6.56 -21.38
N ALA A 70 -23.29 5.35 -21.02
CA ALA A 70 -23.62 4.71 -19.75
C ALA A 70 -22.42 3.91 -19.22
N PRO A 71 -21.31 4.58 -18.82
CA PRO A 71 -20.17 3.89 -18.27
C PRO A 71 -20.44 3.44 -16.83
N THR A 72 -19.80 2.36 -16.45
CA THR A 72 -19.77 1.87 -15.06
C THR A 72 -18.39 2.06 -14.48
N PHE A 73 -18.30 2.41 -13.20
CA PHE A 73 -17.05 2.58 -12.48
C PHE A 73 -17.04 1.70 -11.23
N GLY A 74 -16.22 0.66 -11.24
CA GLY A 74 -16.19 -0.29 -10.11
C GLY A 74 -15.35 -1.51 -10.40
N ILE A 75 -15.98 -2.68 -10.45
CA ILE A 75 -15.34 -3.96 -10.76
C ILE A 75 -15.96 -4.58 -12.00
N LEU A 76 -15.35 -5.66 -12.48
CA LEU A 76 -15.96 -6.53 -13.48
C LEU A 76 -16.55 -7.75 -12.77
N ASP A 77 -17.69 -8.22 -13.24
CA ASP A 77 -18.24 -9.51 -12.81
C ASP A 77 -17.49 -10.69 -13.47
N ALA A 78 -17.91 -11.92 -13.16
CA ALA A 78 -17.32 -13.13 -13.75
C ALA A 78 -17.48 -13.19 -15.28
N GLY A 79 -18.46 -12.48 -15.82
CA GLY A 79 -18.65 -12.31 -17.25
C GLY A 79 -17.67 -11.31 -17.86
N GLY A 80 -17.14 -10.36 -17.10
CA GLY A 80 -16.41 -9.21 -17.64
C GLY A 80 -17.31 -8.00 -17.89
N GLU A 81 -18.56 -8.04 -17.43
CA GLU A 81 -19.47 -6.89 -17.45
C GLU A 81 -19.19 -5.95 -16.27
N GLY A 82 -19.45 -4.67 -16.47
CA GLY A 82 -19.20 -3.65 -15.47
C GLY A 82 -20.20 -3.66 -14.31
N VAL A 83 -19.70 -3.72 -13.08
CA VAL A 83 -20.46 -3.49 -11.86
C VAL A 83 -20.10 -2.11 -11.32
N ASP A 84 -21.07 -1.21 -11.34
CA ASP A 84 -20.91 0.14 -10.81
C ASP A 84 -20.84 0.13 -9.28
N LEU A 85 -19.77 0.69 -8.72
CA LEU A 85 -19.49 0.76 -7.28
C LEU A 85 -19.06 2.17 -6.84
N ARG A 86 -19.51 3.21 -7.56
CA ARG A 86 -19.12 4.61 -7.29
C ARG A 86 -19.44 5.08 -5.88
N ARG A 87 -20.46 4.49 -5.25
CA ARG A 87 -20.87 4.80 -3.86
C ARG A 87 -20.40 3.77 -2.84
N CYS A 88 -19.27 3.10 -3.08
CA CYS A 88 -18.74 2.11 -2.14
C CYS A 88 -18.51 2.74 -0.75
N GLY A 89 -19.10 2.14 0.30
CA GLY A 89 -18.98 2.63 1.69
C GLY A 89 -17.57 2.53 2.27
N LEU A 90 -16.63 1.87 1.58
CA LEU A 90 -15.23 1.81 2.02
C LEU A 90 -14.47 3.12 1.73
N TYR A 91 -14.89 3.89 0.73
CA TYR A 91 -14.16 5.10 0.32
C TYR A 91 -14.29 6.18 1.39
N GLU A 92 -13.16 6.76 1.76
CA GLU A 92 -13.18 7.96 2.61
C GLU A 92 -13.85 9.13 1.88
N PRO A 93 -14.41 10.12 2.60
CA PRO A 93 -15.29 11.13 2.02
C PRO A 93 -14.72 11.84 0.78
N GLY A 94 -13.47 12.31 0.85
CA GLY A 94 -12.85 13.01 -0.28
C GLY A 94 -12.56 12.12 -1.49
N LEU A 95 -12.29 10.82 -1.26
CA LEU A 95 -12.19 9.84 -2.35
C LEU A 95 -13.57 9.59 -2.99
N HIS A 96 -14.61 9.44 -2.16
CA HIS A 96 -15.97 9.21 -2.63
C HIS A 96 -16.44 10.36 -3.53
N GLU A 97 -16.27 11.61 -3.08
CA GLU A 97 -16.59 12.81 -3.85
C GLU A 97 -15.85 12.85 -5.19
N ALA A 98 -14.54 12.54 -5.18
CA ALA A 98 -13.73 12.50 -6.39
C ALA A 98 -14.23 11.45 -7.40
N VAL A 99 -14.60 10.26 -6.92
CA VAL A 99 -15.13 9.19 -7.77
C VAL A 99 -16.47 9.58 -8.40
N LEU A 100 -17.37 10.22 -7.65
CA LEU A 100 -18.64 10.71 -8.19
C LEU A 100 -18.41 11.81 -9.24
N ALA A 101 -17.53 12.78 -8.97
CA ALA A 101 -17.22 13.83 -9.93
C ALA A 101 -16.59 13.27 -11.22
N LEU A 102 -15.66 12.33 -11.10
CA LEU A 102 -15.05 11.66 -12.25
C LEU A 102 -16.07 10.89 -13.09
N ALA A 103 -17.09 10.32 -12.46
CA ALA A 103 -18.13 9.59 -13.16
C ALA A 103 -18.99 10.47 -14.07
N GLU A 104 -19.10 11.77 -13.78
CA GLU A 104 -19.77 12.74 -14.64
C GLU A 104 -18.81 13.30 -15.72
N VAL A 105 -17.55 13.54 -15.34
CA VAL A 105 -16.54 14.13 -16.24
C VAL A 105 -16.15 13.16 -17.37
N VAL A 106 -15.94 11.89 -17.07
CA VAL A 106 -15.45 10.89 -18.04
C VAL A 106 -16.37 10.75 -19.27
N PRO A 107 -17.72 10.59 -19.13
CA PRO A 107 -18.64 10.64 -20.25
C PRO A 107 -18.59 11.98 -21.01
N ALA A 108 -18.54 13.11 -20.28
CA ALA A 108 -18.52 14.44 -20.89
C ALA A 108 -17.27 14.69 -21.75
N LEU A 109 -16.14 14.09 -21.39
CA LEU A 109 -14.93 14.11 -22.20
C LEU A 109 -15.00 13.16 -23.41
N GLY A 110 -15.98 12.26 -23.46
CA GLY A 110 -16.11 11.23 -24.49
C GLY A 110 -15.00 10.19 -24.44
N LEU A 111 -14.49 9.88 -23.24
CA LEU A 111 -13.53 8.79 -23.06
C LEU A 111 -14.27 7.46 -23.25
N GLN A 112 -13.65 6.52 -23.98
CA GLN A 112 -14.31 5.26 -24.32
C GLN A 112 -13.93 4.19 -23.29
N PRO A 113 -14.88 3.65 -22.50
CA PRO A 113 -14.64 2.50 -21.63
C PRO A 113 -14.04 1.33 -22.41
N TYR A 114 -13.22 0.52 -21.74
CA TYR A 114 -12.65 -0.68 -22.33
C TYR A 114 -13.56 -1.88 -22.13
N ASP A 115 -13.92 -2.53 -23.24
CA ASP A 115 -14.60 -3.81 -23.24
C ASP A 115 -13.56 -4.94 -23.24
N VAL A 116 -13.51 -5.70 -22.15
CA VAL A 116 -12.57 -6.81 -21.99
C VAL A 116 -12.86 -7.96 -22.97
N ARG A 117 -14.13 -8.26 -23.25
CA ARG A 117 -14.52 -9.36 -24.15
C ARG A 117 -14.20 -9.01 -25.60
N ALA A 118 -14.65 -7.84 -26.04
CA ALA A 118 -14.44 -7.37 -27.40
C ALA A 118 -13.01 -6.87 -27.66
N ARG A 119 -12.23 -6.63 -26.57
CA ARG A 119 -10.89 -6.04 -26.58
C ARG A 119 -10.83 -4.66 -27.24
N GLN A 120 -11.93 -3.91 -27.13
CA GLN A 120 -12.14 -2.61 -27.76
C GLN A 120 -12.32 -1.51 -26.72
N GLY A 121 -12.25 -0.25 -27.16
CA GLY A 121 -12.23 0.91 -26.26
C GLY A 121 -10.84 1.23 -25.73
N GLU A 122 -10.74 2.20 -24.82
CA GLU A 122 -9.46 2.79 -24.43
C GLU A 122 -9.28 2.92 -22.92
N LEU A 123 -10.21 3.51 -22.18
CA LEU A 123 -10.10 3.70 -20.74
C LEU A 123 -10.39 2.38 -20.00
N LYS A 124 -9.33 1.73 -19.49
CA LYS A 124 -9.41 0.46 -18.75
C LYS A 124 -9.75 0.68 -17.29
N HIS A 125 -9.02 1.59 -16.64
CA HIS A 125 -9.17 1.84 -15.22
C HIS A 125 -9.06 3.33 -14.87
N LEU A 126 -9.70 3.71 -13.77
CA LEU A 126 -9.39 4.92 -13.02
C LEU A 126 -8.80 4.52 -11.68
N LEU A 127 -7.58 4.99 -11.41
CA LEU A 127 -6.94 4.82 -10.12
C LEU A 127 -6.96 6.18 -9.42
N VAL A 128 -7.65 6.25 -8.28
CA VAL A 128 -7.82 7.50 -7.52
C VAL A 128 -7.24 7.28 -6.14
N THR A 129 -6.28 8.09 -5.75
CA THR A 129 -5.71 8.10 -4.39
C THR A 129 -6.01 9.44 -3.75
N HIS A 130 -6.50 9.43 -2.52
CA HIS A 130 -6.77 10.60 -1.71
C HIS A 130 -5.76 10.68 -0.57
N SER A 131 -5.19 11.87 -0.39
CA SER A 131 -4.28 12.16 0.71
C SER A 131 -5.07 12.62 1.93
N PRO A 132 -4.58 12.37 3.16
CA PRO A 132 -5.16 12.97 4.37
C PRO A 132 -5.25 14.50 4.35
N THR A 133 -4.48 15.21 3.51
CA THR A 133 -4.59 16.67 3.32
C THR A 133 -5.77 17.09 2.43
N GLY A 134 -6.47 16.13 1.81
CA GLY A 134 -7.54 16.40 0.85
C GLY A 134 -7.08 16.37 -0.61
N GLU A 135 -5.76 16.37 -0.87
CA GLU A 135 -5.22 16.33 -2.23
C GLU A 135 -5.48 14.98 -2.90
N LEU A 136 -5.57 14.98 -4.23
CA LEU A 136 -5.88 13.81 -5.04
C LEU A 136 -4.80 13.52 -6.07
N MET A 137 -4.56 12.23 -6.28
CA MET A 137 -3.90 11.70 -7.48
C MET A 137 -4.92 10.90 -8.28
N VAL A 138 -5.14 11.27 -9.54
CA VAL A 138 -6.01 10.54 -10.48
C VAL A 138 -5.19 10.06 -11.66
N ARG A 139 -5.23 8.75 -11.91
CA ARG A 139 -4.51 8.10 -12.99
C ARG A 139 -5.50 7.43 -13.93
N PHE A 140 -5.48 7.84 -15.18
CA PHE A 140 -6.29 7.28 -16.26
C PHE A 140 -5.48 6.16 -16.92
N VAL A 141 -5.86 4.90 -16.69
CA VAL A 141 -5.20 3.76 -17.35
C VAL A 141 -5.84 3.54 -18.72
N LEU A 142 -5.10 3.88 -19.76
CA LEU A 142 -5.51 3.77 -21.16
C LEU A 142 -4.91 2.52 -21.80
N ARG A 143 -5.61 1.96 -22.79
CA ARG A 143 -5.10 0.88 -23.62
C ARG A 143 -3.94 1.35 -24.50
N SER A 144 -4.03 2.56 -25.02
CA SER A 144 -3.05 3.15 -25.93
C SER A 144 -2.98 4.68 -25.75
N THR A 145 -2.10 5.32 -26.51
CA THR A 145 -1.97 6.79 -26.52
C THR A 145 -3.08 7.50 -27.32
N ASN A 146 -3.99 6.76 -27.97
CA ASN A 146 -5.01 7.32 -28.86
C ASN A 146 -5.91 8.37 -28.20
N GLN A 147 -6.24 8.21 -26.91
CA GLN A 147 -7.07 9.16 -26.17
C GLN A 147 -6.28 10.17 -25.31
N LEU A 148 -4.95 10.14 -25.37
CA LEU A 148 -4.12 11.08 -24.62
C LEU A 148 -4.38 12.54 -25.03
N GLY A 149 -4.55 12.81 -26.32
CA GLY A 149 -4.88 14.15 -26.81
C GLY A 149 -6.26 14.65 -26.35
N ARG A 150 -7.24 13.75 -26.24
CA ARG A 150 -8.57 14.05 -25.70
C ARG A 150 -8.49 14.36 -24.20
N LEU A 151 -7.74 13.56 -23.45
CA LEU A 151 -7.52 13.75 -22.03
C LEU A 151 -6.80 15.07 -21.73
N ARG A 152 -5.76 15.42 -22.49
CA ARG A 152 -5.06 16.72 -22.39
C ARG A 152 -5.98 17.91 -22.62
N ARG A 153 -6.84 17.87 -23.64
CA ARG A 153 -7.83 18.93 -23.89
C ARG A 153 -8.90 19.00 -22.79
N GLY A 154 -9.24 17.88 -22.18
CA GLY A 154 -10.19 17.78 -21.08
C GLY A 154 -9.63 18.18 -19.70
N LEU A 155 -8.31 18.42 -19.60
CA LEU A 155 -7.64 18.69 -18.34
C LEU A 155 -8.26 19.87 -17.56
N PRO A 156 -8.61 21.03 -18.17
CA PRO A 156 -9.27 22.11 -17.45
C PRO A 156 -10.62 21.70 -16.86
N THR A 157 -11.40 20.89 -17.57
CA THR A 157 -12.69 20.37 -17.08
C THR A 157 -12.50 19.42 -15.89
N ILE A 158 -11.49 18.55 -15.94
CA ILE A 158 -11.15 17.64 -14.83
C ILE A 158 -10.74 18.45 -13.60
N LEU A 159 -9.85 19.43 -13.75
CA LEU A 159 -9.38 20.28 -12.65
C LEU A 159 -10.49 21.15 -12.06
N ALA A 160 -11.42 21.63 -12.87
CA ALA A 160 -12.59 22.36 -12.38
C ALA A 160 -13.52 21.47 -11.53
N ALA A 161 -13.69 20.20 -11.92
CA ALA A 161 -14.48 19.23 -11.16
C ALA A 161 -13.74 18.68 -9.93
N LEU A 162 -12.40 18.67 -9.95
CA LEU A 162 -11.53 18.17 -8.89
C LEU A 162 -10.52 19.25 -8.50
N PRO A 163 -10.95 20.32 -7.79
CA PRO A 163 -10.06 21.44 -7.45
C PRO A 163 -8.88 21.04 -6.55
N ARG A 164 -8.98 19.88 -5.86
CA ARG A 164 -7.89 19.30 -5.05
C ARG A 164 -7.03 18.28 -5.80
N ALA A 165 -7.21 18.11 -7.12
CA ALA A 165 -6.35 17.25 -7.92
C ALA A 165 -4.94 17.83 -8.01
N ARG A 166 -3.99 17.16 -7.34
CA ARG A 166 -2.59 17.54 -7.34
C ARG A 166 -1.81 16.87 -8.46
N VAL A 167 -2.09 15.58 -8.69
CA VAL A 167 -1.47 14.78 -9.74
C VAL A 167 -2.53 14.21 -10.65
N LEU A 168 -2.45 14.53 -11.94
CA LEU A 168 -3.24 13.87 -12.99
C LEU A 168 -2.28 13.21 -13.95
N SER A 169 -2.51 11.94 -14.29
CA SER A 169 -1.64 11.22 -15.22
C SER A 169 -2.41 10.25 -16.10
N ALA A 170 -1.79 9.87 -17.22
CA ALA A 170 -2.26 8.83 -18.11
C ALA A 170 -1.25 7.68 -18.13
N ASN A 171 -1.65 6.52 -17.66
CA ASN A 171 -0.87 5.30 -17.74
C ASN A 171 -1.24 4.55 -19.03
N VAL A 172 -0.27 3.99 -19.74
CA VAL A 172 -0.52 3.19 -20.96
C VAL A 172 -0.30 1.71 -20.67
N GLN A 173 -1.38 0.94 -20.71
CA GLN A 173 -1.40 -0.51 -20.54
C GLN A 173 -1.92 -1.16 -21.83
N PRO A 174 -1.05 -1.61 -22.74
CA PRO A 174 -1.49 -2.20 -24.01
C PRO A 174 -1.87 -3.67 -23.89
N ARG A 175 -1.36 -4.38 -22.87
CA ARG A 175 -1.49 -5.83 -22.76
C ARG A 175 -2.91 -6.25 -22.40
N HIS A 176 -3.46 -7.22 -23.11
CA HIS A 176 -4.69 -7.90 -22.68
C HIS A 176 -4.36 -8.97 -21.65
N ALA A 177 -4.11 -8.54 -20.42
CA ALA A 177 -3.73 -9.38 -19.28
C ALA A 177 -4.34 -8.82 -18.00
N ALA A 178 -4.43 -9.64 -16.95
CA ALA A 178 -4.87 -9.23 -15.62
C ALA A 178 -3.83 -8.38 -14.87
N VAL A 179 -3.26 -7.39 -15.55
CA VAL A 179 -2.33 -6.39 -15.00
C VAL A 179 -3.05 -5.06 -15.02
N LEU A 180 -3.05 -4.36 -13.89
CA LEU A 180 -3.85 -3.16 -13.69
C LEU A 180 -3.38 -1.97 -14.52
N GLU A 181 -2.06 -1.83 -14.67
CA GLU A 181 -1.36 -0.69 -15.27
C GLU A 181 -0.15 -1.18 -16.08
N GLY A 182 0.38 -0.34 -16.97
CA GLY A 182 1.57 -0.61 -17.76
C GLY A 182 2.76 0.22 -17.30
N ASP A 183 3.85 0.09 -18.05
CA ASP A 183 5.16 0.64 -17.68
C ASP A 183 5.31 2.12 -18.03
N ASP A 184 4.49 2.64 -18.94
CA ASP A 184 4.53 4.03 -19.40
C ASP A 184 3.51 4.90 -18.65
N GLU A 185 3.99 6.00 -18.07
CA GLU A 185 3.17 6.99 -17.38
C GLU A 185 3.43 8.39 -17.94
N VAL A 186 2.37 9.11 -18.30
CA VAL A 186 2.42 10.50 -18.77
C VAL A 186 1.75 11.39 -17.73
N VAL A 187 2.55 12.11 -16.95
CA VAL A 187 2.04 13.12 -16.01
C VAL A 187 1.49 14.32 -16.80
N LEU A 188 0.33 14.81 -16.41
CA LEU A 188 -0.44 15.88 -17.07
C LEU A 188 -0.49 17.17 -16.24
N THR A 189 0.03 17.14 -15.02
CA THR A 189 0.14 18.25 -14.07
C THR A 189 1.61 18.58 -13.80
N ASP A 190 1.87 19.72 -13.16
CA ASP A 190 3.24 20.11 -12.77
C ASP A 190 3.80 19.22 -11.65
N ALA A 191 2.94 18.67 -10.80
CA ALA A 191 3.35 17.69 -9.80
C ALA A 191 3.24 16.25 -10.30
N ASP A 192 4.23 15.46 -9.92
CA ASP A 192 4.44 14.04 -10.22
C ASP A 192 4.29 13.13 -8.98
N THR A 193 4.14 13.71 -7.78
CA THR A 193 3.93 12.98 -6.51
C THR A 193 2.77 13.56 -5.70
N LEU A 194 2.06 12.70 -4.99
CA LEU A 194 1.06 13.06 -3.98
C LEU A 194 1.69 13.03 -2.58
N PRO A 195 1.72 14.13 -1.82
CA PRO A 195 2.13 14.12 -0.41
C PRO A 195 1.14 13.31 0.44
N MET A 196 1.61 12.34 1.20
CA MET A 196 0.82 11.49 2.09
C MET A 196 1.26 11.70 3.53
N HIS A 197 0.42 12.35 4.34
CA HIS A 197 0.71 12.56 5.76
C HIS A 197 0.37 11.30 6.58
N VAL A 198 1.37 10.73 7.26
CA VAL A 198 1.21 9.50 8.05
C VAL A 198 2.28 9.45 9.13
N ALA A 199 1.93 9.00 10.33
CA ALA A 199 2.83 8.87 11.48
C ALA A 199 3.66 10.14 11.76
N GLY A 200 3.02 11.32 11.65
CA GLY A 200 3.66 12.61 11.88
C GLY A 200 4.67 13.07 10.83
N MET A 201 4.74 12.41 9.67
CA MET A 201 5.64 12.76 8.56
C MET A 201 4.90 12.83 7.22
N THR A 202 5.51 13.50 6.24
CA THR A 202 5.04 13.53 4.85
C THR A 202 5.84 12.53 4.03
N LEU A 203 5.15 11.56 3.41
CA LEU A 203 5.74 10.67 2.42
C LEU A 203 5.26 11.07 1.03
N HIS A 204 6.16 11.30 0.09
CA HIS A 204 5.79 11.49 -1.30
C HIS A 204 5.41 10.16 -1.92
N LEU A 205 4.27 10.12 -2.62
CA LEU A 205 3.80 8.96 -3.35
C LEU A 205 3.86 9.25 -4.85
N GLY A 206 4.78 8.60 -5.56
CA GLY A 206 4.80 8.59 -7.02
C GLY A 206 3.60 7.83 -7.61
N THR A 207 3.27 8.14 -8.86
CA THR A 207 2.14 7.57 -9.60
C THR A 207 1.98 6.04 -9.48
N ARG A 208 3.07 5.27 -9.66
CA ARG A 208 3.07 3.81 -9.59
C ARG A 208 3.63 3.26 -8.27
N SER A 209 3.87 4.14 -7.30
CA SER A 209 4.36 3.71 -5.99
C SER A 209 3.24 3.07 -5.15
N PHE A 210 3.63 2.19 -4.25
CA PHE A 210 2.72 1.57 -3.28
C PHE A 210 2.58 2.43 -2.02
N PHE A 211 1.37 2.47 -1.48
CA PHE A 211 1.07 3.03 -0.17
C PHE A 211 -0.07 2.23 0.45
N GLN A 212 -0.09 2.15 1.78
CA GLN A 212 -1.12 1.40 2.50
C GLN A 212 -2.50 2.02 2.29
N THR A 213 -3.50 1.19 1.98
CA THR A 213 -4.81 1.72 1.58
C THR A 213 -5.66 2.25 2.74
N ASN A 214 -5.24 2.01 3.98
CA ASN A 214 -5.89 2.50 5.18
C ASN A 214 -4.88 3.33 5.99
N THR A 215 -4.94 4.65 5.84
CA THR A 215 -3.93 5.54 6.42
C THR A 215 -3.91 5.48 7.95
N SER A 216 -5.07 5.31 8.60
CA SER A 216 -5.16 5.26 10.07
C SER A 216 -4.47 4.02 10.65
N VAL A 217 -4.60 2.87 9.99
CA VAL A 217 -3.94 1.63 10.43
C VAL A 217 -2.46 1.66 10.05
N ALA A 218 -2.10 2.26 8.91
CA ALA A 218 -0.71 2.47 8.52
C ALA A 218 0.04 3.37 9.51
N ASP A 219 -0.61 4.41 10.02
CA ASP A 219 -0.08 5.28 11.08
C ASP A 219 0.27 4.48 12.35
N ALA A 220 -0.65 3.63 12.82
CA ALA A 220 -0.43 2.76 13.96
C ALA A 220 0.69 1.72 13.69
N LEU A 221 0.75 1.16 12.48
CA LEU A 221 1.78 0.21 12.06
C LEU A 221 3.18 0.84 12.12
N TYR A 222 3.35 2.02 11.53
CA TYR A 222 4.62 2.74 11.57
C TYR A 222 4.97 3.16 13.00
N THR A 223 4.00 3.63 13.78
CA THR A 223 4.18 4.00 15.19
C THR A 223 4.73 2.82 15.99
N GLN A 224 4.07 1.65 15.91
CA GLN A 224 4.49 0.42 16.60
C GLN A 224 5.90 -0.03 16.19
N ALA A 225 6.19 -0.06 14.88
CA ALA A 225 7.51 -0.41 14.39
C ALA A 225 8.57 0.56 14.90
N GLY A 226 8.27 1.87 14.89
CA GLY A 226 9.15 2.91 15.43
C GLY A 226 9.42 2.75 16.92
N ASP A 227 8.43 2.36 17.72
CA ASP A 227 8.61 2.08 19.16
C ASP A 227 9.59 0.92 19.38
N TRP A 228 9.40 -0.18 18.64
CA TRP A 228 10.29 -1.34 18.73
C TRP A 228 11.71 -1.03 18.25
N ILE A 229 11.85 -0.29 17.16
CA ILE A 229 13.15 0.16 16.65
C ILE A 229 13.85 1.06 17.67
N LEU A 230 13.14 2.03 18.27
CA LEU A 230 13.73 2.90 19.29
C LEU A 230 14.18 2.11 20.52
N ALA A 231 13.36 1.15 20.98
CA ALA A 231 13.67 0.30 22.12
C ALA A 231 14.90 -0.60 21.88
N ALA A 232 15.07 -1.12 20.67
CA ALA A 232 16.23 -1.94 20.29
C ALA A 232 17.56 -1.16 20.25
N ARG A 233 17.49 0.17 20.26
CA ARG A 233 18.62 1.09 20.22
C ARG A 233 19.68 0.85 19.11
N PRO A 234 19.29 0.61 17.85
CA PRO A 234 20.25 0.41 16.76
C PRO A 234 21.01 1.71 16.47
N THR A 235 22.19 1.57 15.87
CA THR A 235 22.97 2.64 15.24
C THR A 235 22.90 2.58 13.71
N ASP A 236 22.64 1.39 13.16
CA ASP A 236 22.45 1.14 11.73
C ASP A 236 21.21 0.27 11.46
N LEU A 237 20.31 0.76 10.60
CA LEU A 237 19.08 0.10 10.21
C LEU A 237 19.03 -0.11 8.69
N LEU A 238 18.66 -1.32 8.28
CA LEU A 238 18.40 -1.65 6.87
C LEU A 238 16.91 -1.94 6.68
N ASP A 239 16.24 -1.21 5.80
CA ASP A 239 14.83 -1.37 5.44
C ASP A 239 14.74 -1.99 4.04
N LEU A 240 14.36 -3.27 3.98
CA LEU A 240 14.23 -4.04 2.74
C LEU A 240 12.79 -4.04 2.26
N TYR A 241 12.60 -3.87 0.94
CA TYR A 241 11.30 -3.60 0.34
C TYR A 241 10.72 -2.28 0.87
N CYS A 242 11.58 -1.26 0.96
CA CYS A 242 11.23 -0.03 1.68
C CYS A 242 10.13 0.77 0.97
N GLY A 243 9.83 0.50 -0.31
CA GLY A 243 8.90 1.28 -1.10
C GLY A 243 9.28 2.76 -1.07
N VAL A 244 8.33 3.63 -0.68
CA VAL A 244 8.55 5.08 -0.51
C VAL A 244 9.29 5.46 0.77
N GLY A 245 9.86 4.49 1.50
CA GLY A 245 10.73 4.70 2.65
C GLY A 245 10.02 4.81 4.00
N GLY A 246 8.78 4.32 4.12
CA GLY A 246 7.93 4.55 5.29
C GLY A 246 8.56 4.15 6.63
N PHE A 247 9.09 2.92 6.75
CA PHE A 247 9.70 2.48 8.00
C PHE A 247 11.03 3.18 8.28
N ALA A 248 11.94 3.23 7.30
CA ALA A 248 13.24 3.91 7.44
C ALA A 248 13.09 5.40 7.84
N LEU A 249 12.25 6.16 7.14
CA LEU A 249 12.05 7.58 7.42
C LEU A 249 11.42 7.80 8.79
N HIS A 250 10.38 7.02 9.14
CA HIS A 250 9.76 7.11 10.45
C HIS A 250 10.75 6.82 11.57
N ALA A 251 11.56 5.76 11.43
CA ALA A 251 12.62 5.44 12.38
C ALA A 251 13.63 6.58 12.54
N ALA A 252 14.07 7.19 11.43
CA ALA A 252 15.00 8.31 11.43
C ALA A 252 14.40 9.57 12.09
N VAL A 253 13.14 9.92 11.78
CA VAL A 253 12.41 11.03 12.43
C VAL A 253 12.37 10.82 13.94
N ARG A 254 11.99 9.62 14.38
CA ARG A 254 11.88 9.29 15.80
C ARG A 254 13.22 9.25 16.52
N ALA A 255 14.26 8.72 15.88
CA ALA A 255 15.62 8.74 16.42
C ALA A 255 16.13 10.17 16.60
N ARG A 256 15.91 11.04 15.61
CA ARG A 256 16.25 12.47 15.69
C ARG A 256 15.52 13.17 16.84
N ALA A 257 14.20 12.94 16.98
CA ALA A 257 13.42 13.49 18.07
C ALA A 257 13.90 13.01 19.46
N ALA A 258 14.44 11.79 19.53
CA ALA A 258 15.03 11.22 20.74
C ALA A 258 16.53 11.58 20.92
N HIS A 259 17.10 12.47 20.10
CA HIS A 259 18.52 12.83 20.09
C HIS A 259 19.47 11.62 19.94
N ARG A 260 19.10 10.63 19.13
CA ARG A 260 19.88 9.42 18.87
C ARG A 260 20.43 9.43 17.44
N SER A 261 21.70 9.04 17.30
CA SER A 261 22.28 8.77 15.99
C SER A 261 21.74 7.45 15.45
N LEU A 262 21.15 7.50 14.26
CA LEU A 262 20.69 6.34 13.51
C LEU A 262 20.97 6.57 12.03
N ARG A 263 21.75 5.69 11.42
CA ARG A 263 21.85 5.56 9.98
C ARG A 263 20.74 4.63 9.50
N THR A 264 20.01 5.02 8.47
CA THR A 264 18.99 4.16 7.86
C THR A 264 19.29 4.00 6.38
N THR A 265 19.25 2.76 5.88
CA THR A 265 19.38 2.46 4.45
C THR A 265 18.11 1.76 3.98
N GLY A 266 17.39 2.33 3.02
CA GLY A 266 16.26 1.70 2.36
C GLY A 266 16.64 1.09 1.02
N VAL A 267 16.16 -0.12 0.72
CA VAL A 267 16.39 -0.83 -0.54
C VAL A 267 15.04 -1.18 -1.18
N GLU A 268 14.88 -0.76 -2.42
CA GLU A 268 13.67 -0.98 -3.22
C GLU A 268 14.04 -1.14 -4.70
N VAL A 269 13.33 -2.02 -5.40
CA VAL A 269 13.56 -2.33 -6.82
C VAL A 269 12.90 -1.33 -7.76
N SER A 270 11.96 -0.52 -7.25
CA SER A 270 11.27 0.53 -8.00
C SER A 270 12.04 1.85 -7.91
N PRO A 271 12.62 2.34 -9.03
CA PRO A 271 13.32 3.63 -9.04
C PRO A 271 12.40 4.81 -8.67
N GLU A 272 11.11 4.72 -9.02
CA GLU A 272 10.10 5.74 -8.73
C GLU A 272 9.81 5.83 -7.23
N ALA A 273 9.76 4.69 -6.55
CA ALA A 273 9.57 4.65 -5.10
C ALA A 273 10.82 5.19 -4.38
N ILE A 274 12.03 4.86 -4.86
CA ILE A 274 13.29 5.41 -4.35
C ILE A 274 13.38 6.92 -4.56
N SER A 275 12.98 7.44 -5.72
CA SER A 275 12.91 8.89 -5.98
C SER A 275 11.99 9.59 -4.97
N SER A 276 10.83 8.96 -4.70
CA SER A 276 9.87 9.47 -3.73
C SER A 276 10.40 9.43 -2.28
N ALA A 277 11.12 8.35 -1.92
CA ALA A 277 11.77 8.21 -0.61
C ALA A 277 12.85 9.28 -0.40
N ARG A 278 13.70 9.53 -1.41
CA ARG A 278 14.71 10.60 -1.39
C ARG A 278 14.09 11.97 -1.21
N ARG A 279 13.05 12.29 -2.00
CA ARG A 279 12.32 13.57 -1.87
C ARG A 279 11.78 13.77 -0.46
N SER A 280 11.20 12.72 0.12
CA SER A 280 10.69 12.75 1.50
C SER A 280 11.82 12.93 2.53
N ALA A 281 12.96 12.26 2.34
CA ALA A 281 14.14 12.43 3.19
C ALA A 281 14.70 13.85 3.15
N ASP A 282 14.77 14.43 1.95
CA ASP A 282 15.25 15.79 1.71
C ASP A 282 14.33 16.83 2.37
N GLU A 283 13.00 16.70 2.19
CA GLU A 283 12.01 17.58 2.84
C GLU A 283 12.06 17.48 4.37
N LEU A 284 12.28 16.27 4.90
CA LEU A 284 12.44 16.05 6.33
C LEU A 284 13.82 16.47 6.87
N GLY A 285 14.79 16.79 6.01
CA GLY A 285 16.16 17.13 6.36
C GLY A 285 16.94 15.95 6.99
N LEU A 286 16.71 14.72 6.51
CA LEU A 286 17.28 13.49 7.05
C LEU A 286 18.48 13.00 6.23
N THR A 287 19.64 13.62 6.44
CA THR A 287 20.87 13.30 5.69
C THR A 287 21.45 11.91 6.02
N SER A 288 21.07 11.30 7.14
CA SER A 288 21.47 9.94 7.52
C SER A 288 20.55 8.85 6.95
N ALA A 289 19.50 9.23 6.21
CA ALA A 289 18.60 8.32 5.53
C ALA A 289 18.99 8.17 4.06
N LEU A 290 19.54 7.00 3.72
CA LEU A 290 19.99 6.66 2.38
C LEU A 290 18.99 5.71 1.72
N PHE A 291 18.75 5.90 0.43
CA PHE A 291 17.87 5.04 -0.35
C PHE A 291 18.62 4.53 -1.57
N VAL A 292 18.50 3.25 -1.89
CA VAL A 292 19.25 2.58 -2.95
C VAL A 292 18.31 1.77 -3.82
N ASP A 293 18.47 1.95 -5.14
CA ASP A 293 17.83 1.07 -6.12
C ASP A 293 18.52 -0.28 -6.10
N GLY A 294 17.78 -1.35 -5.82
CA GLY A 294 18.34 -2.69 -5.83
C GLY A 294 17.41 -3.79 -5.33
N ASP A 295 17.80 -5.02 -5.64
CA ASP A 295 17.14 -6.22 -5.12
C ASP A 295 17.49 -6.38 -3.62
N ALA A 296 16.45 -6.50 -2.79
CA ALA A 296 16.57 -6.76 -1.35
C ALA A 296 17.48 -7.96 -1.02
N THR A 297 17.56 -8.96 -1.90
CA THR A 297 18.42 -10.15 -1.75
C THR A 297 19.91 -9.88 -2.05
N SER A 298 20.21 -8.79 -2.76
CA SER A 298 21.57 -8.45 -3.19
C SER A 298 22.29 -7.45 -2.25
N HIS A 299 21.56 -6.78 -1.38
CA HIS A 299 22.11 -5.78 -0.47
C HIS A 299 22.74 -6.41 0.80
N ALA A 300 23.68 -5.68 1.42
CA ALA A 300 24.72 -6.19 2.30
C ALA A 300 24.25 -6.66 3.70
N LEU A 301 23.56 -7.79 3.78
CA LEU A 301 23.49 -8.61 4.99
C LEU A 301 24.78 -9.44 5.12
N ARG A 302 25.84 -8.81 5.63
CA ARG A 302 27.14 -9.48 5.83
C ARG A 302 27.23 -10.09 7.24
N PRO A 303 27.80 -11.30 7.41
CA PRO A 303 27.89 -11.96 8.72
C PRO A 303 28.70 -11.22 9.80
N SER A 304 29.68 -10.39 9.41
CA SER A 304 30.65 -9.78 10.33
C SER A 304 30.66 -8.24 10.33
N SER A 305 29.80 -7.60 9.52
CA SER A 305 29.76 -6.14 9.36
C SER A 305 28.44 -5.68 8.72
N GLY A 306 27.32 -6.24 9.20
CA GLY A 306 25.97 -5.89 8.77
C GLY A 306 25.27 -4.89 9.71
N PRO A 307 24.04 -4.48 9.37
CA PRO A 307 23.23 -3.59 10.19
C PRO A 307 22.88 -4.21 11.55
N ASP A 308 22.59 -3.38 12.55
CA ASP A 308 22.16 -3.81 13.89
C ASP A 308 20.72 -4.36 13.85
N LEU A 309 19.88 -3.73 13.02
CA LEU A 309 18.47 -4.01 12.86
C LEU A 309 18.07 -4.06 11.39
N VAL A 310 17.23 -5.02 11.02
CA VAL A 310 16.63 -5.10 9.69
C VAL A 310 15.12 -4.96 9.78
N VAL A 311 14.53 -4.14 8.91
CA VAL A 311 13.08 -4.12 8.67
C VAL A 311 12.82 -4.83 7.35
N VAL A 312 11.81 -5.70 7.30
CA VAL A 312 11.35 -6.34 6.06
C VAL A 312 9.85 -6.13 5.89
N ASN A 313 9.43 -5.68 4.71
CA ASN A 313 8.03 -5.55 4.32
C ASN A 313 7.78 -6.20 2.93
N PRO A 314 7.95 -7.53 2.83
CA PRO A 314 7.95 -8.22 1.55
C PRO A 314 6.58 -8.24 0.85
N PRO A 315 6.55 -8.56 -0.45
CA PRO A 315 5.32 -8.92 -1.14
C PRO A 315 4.64 -10.14 -0.51
N ARG A 316 3.39 -10.43 -0.92
CA ARG A 316 2.57 -11.56 -0.42
C ARG A 316 3.23 -12.95 -0.45
N ARG A 317 4.32 -13.12 -1.21
CA ARG A 317 5.09 -14.37 -1.30
C ARG A 317 6.09 -14.56 -0.15
N GLY A 318 6.26 -13.57 0.73
CA GLY A 318 7.27 -13.58 1.78
C GLY A 318 8.65 -13.12 1.31
N ILE A 319 9.65 -13.24 2.20
CA ILE A 319 11.05 -12.92 1.89
C ILE A 319 11.71 -14.04 1.07
N GLY A 320 11.24 -15.28 1.21
CA GLY A 320 11.78 -16.45 0.53
C GLY A 320 13.11 -16.92 1.11
N THR A 321 13.46 -18.17 0.78
CA THR A 321 14.60 -18.90 1.38
C THR A 321 15.91 -18.14 1.26
N GLY A 322 16.19 -17.51 0.12
CA GLY A 322 17.46 -16.81 -0.11
C GLY A 322 17.70 -15.61 0.82
N LEU A 323 16.64 -14.86 1.18
CA LEU A 323 16.77 -13.74 2.12
C LEU A 323 16.66 -14.21 3.57
N ALA A 324 15.80 -15.20 3.86
CA ALA A 324 15.72 -15.84 5.18
C ALA A 324 17.10 -16.38 5.61
N ASP A 325 17.77 -17.13 4.73
CA ASP A 325 19.14 -17.64 4.90
C ASP A 325 20.16 -16.54 5.23
N ARG A 326 20.04 -15.37 4.58
CA ARG A 326 20.96 -14.24 4.80
C ARG A 326 20.70 -13.59 6.15
N LEU A 327 19.44 -13.42 6.54
CA LEU A 327 19.06 -12.90 7.87
C LEU A 327 19.52 -13.85 8.98
N GLU A 328 19.30 -15.15 8.82
CA GLU A 328 19.75 -16.20 9.74
C GLU A 328 21.27 -16.09 10.02
N ARG A 329 22.07 -15.93 8.97
CA ARG A 329 23.55 -15.79 9.05
C ARG A 329 24.06 -14.36 9.30
N SER A 330 23.18 -13.36 9.37
CA SER A 330 23.58 -11.96 9.53
C SER A 330 24.03 -11.64 10.95
N SER A 331 24.77 -10.54 11.12
CA SER A 331 25.10 -10.00 12.45
C SER A 331 23.95 -9.24 13.13
N ALA A 332 22.78 -9.13 12.48
CA ALA A 332 21.65 -8.38 13.05
C ALA A 332 21.18 -9.03 14.36
N SER A 333 20.79 -8.19 15.31
CA SER A 333 20.27 -8.60 16.62
C SER A 333 18.74 -8.52 16.70
N THR A 334 18.15 -7.68 15.84
CA THR A 334 16.71 -7.40 15.79
C THR A 334 16.22 -7.43 14.34
N VAL A 335 15.06 -8.03 14.10
CA VAL A 335 14.33 -7.91 12.84
C VAL A 335 12.90 -7.46 13.12
N ILE A 336 12.43 -6.44 12.40
CA ILE A 336 11.02 -6.05 12.37
C ILE A 336 10.43 -6.56 11.06
N TYR A 337 9.43 -7.43 11.13
CA TYR A 337 8.82 -8.08 9.97
C TYR A 337 7.37 -7.62 9.83
N SER A 338 7.04 -6.89 8.76
CA SER A 338 5.65 -6.58 8.37
C SER A 338 5.19 -7.57 7.30
N SER A 339 4.07 -8.26 7.52
CA SER A 339 3.55 -9.25 6.57
C SER A 339 2.05 -9.12 6.38
N CYS A 340 1.63 -9.11 5.12
CA CYS A 340 0.23 -9.23 4.71
C CYS A 340 -0.25 -10.68 4.50
N ASN A 341 0.60 -11.67 4.82
CA ASN A 341 0.31 -13.09 4.63
C ASN A 341 0.89 -13.95 5.77
N PRO A 342 0.05 -14.46 6.69
CA PRO A 342 0.52 -15.24 7.84
C PRO A 342 1.15 -16.58 7.42
N ALA A 343 0.71 -17.19 6.32
CA ALA A 343 1.23 -18.50 5.88
C ALA A 343 2.66 -18.41 5.33
N THR A 344 3.00 -17.35 4.60
CA THR A 344 4.39 -17.13 4.16
C THR A 344 5.26 -16.64 5.30
N LEU A 345 4.73 -15.82 6.21
CA LEU A 345 5.43 -15.44 7.44
C LEU A 345 5.83 -16.66 8.27
N ALA A 346 4.91 -17.61 8.50
CA ALA A 346 5.22 -18.85 9.22
C ALA A 346 6.39 -19.61 8.57
N ARG A 347 6.35 -19.75 7.24
CA ARG A 347 7.43 -20.40 6.47
C ARG A 347 8.76 -19.67 6.61
N ASP A 348 8.75 -18.35 6.44
CA ASP A 348 9.96 -17.53 6.56
C ASP A 348 10.54 -17.61 7.98
N LEU A 349 9.71 -17.67 9.02
CA LEU A 349 10.15 -17.86 10.41
C LEU A 349 10.74 -19.26 10.66
N ALA A 350 10.20 -20.31 10.02
CA ALA A 350 10.76 -21.65 10.10
C ALA A 350 12.17 -21.75 9.48
N ASP A 351 12.44 -20.95 8.44
CA ASP A 351 13.75 -20.85 7.80
C ASP A 351 14.77 -20.00 8.61
N MET A 352 14.34 -19.42 9.74
CA MET A 352 15.13 -18.52 10.59
C MET A 352 15.20 -19.00 12.05
N PRO A 353 15.69 -20.23 12.34
CA PRO A 353 15.60 -20.85 13.66
C PRO A 353 16.40 -20.15 14.77
N SER A 354 17.42 -19.35 14.45
CA SER A 354 18.16 -18.55 15.45
C SER A 354 17.37 -17.34 15.93
N TRP A 355 16.22 -17.05 15.33
CA TRP A 355 15.35 -15.96 15.71
C TRP A 355 14.21 -16.48 16.62
N ARG A 356 13.74 -15.62 17.52
CA ARG A 356 12.53 -15.83 18.31
C ARG A 356 11.64 -14.61 18.22
N VAL A 357 10.33 -14.84 18.23
CA VAL A 357 9.35 -13.76 18.28
C VAL A 357 9.30 -13.21 19.71
N ALA A 358 9.65 -11.95 19.87
CA ALA A 358 9.56 -11.23 21.14
C ALA A 358 8.19 -10.55 21.32
N ALA A 359 7.60 -10.08 20.23
CA ALA A 359 6.24 -9.54 20.22
C ALA A 359 5.63 -9.67 18.81
N ALA A 360 4.31 -9.81 18.74
CA ALA A 360 3.56 -9.78 17.49
C ALA A 360 2.26 -8.99 17.67
N ARG A 361 1.82 -8.32 16.61
CA ARG A 361 0.57 -7.56 16.61
C ARG A 361 -0.13 -7.66 15.26
N LEU A 362 -1.43 -7.97 15.29
CA LEU A 362 -2.31 -7.89 14.13
C LEU A 362 -2.73 -6.44 13.88
N PHE A 363 -2.74 -6.01 12.63
CA PHE A 363 -3.24 -4.74 12.15
C PHE A 363 -4.38 -4.99 11.18
N ASP A 364 -5.58 -4.52 11.51
CA ASP A 364 -6.75 -4.72 10.66
C ASP A 364 -6.79 -3.72 9.50
N MET A 365 -5.85 -3.87 8.56
CA MET A 365 -5.71 -3.00 7.39
C MET A 365 -6.95 -3.06 6.48
N PHE A 366 -7.67 -4.19 6.50
CA PHE A 366 -8.80 -4.50 5.62
C PHE A 366 -9.97 -5.12 6.41
N PRO A 367 -10.72 -4.32 7.19
CA PRO A 367 -11.96 -4.79 7.83
C PRO A 367 -12.95 -5.26 6.77
N GLN A 368 -13.93 -6.09 7.18
CA GLN A 368 -14.88 -6.77 6.28
C GLN A 368 -14.26 -7.86 5.39
N THR A 369 -12.98 -8.18 5.57
CA THR A 369 -12.26 -9.24 4.84
C THR A 369 -11.44 -10.10 5.79
N THR A 370 -11.00 -11.26 5.31
CA THR A 370 -10.09 -12.16 6.04
C THR A 370 -8.61 -11.79 5.88
N HIS A 371 -8.28 -10.73 5.13
CA HIS A 371 -6.89 -10.27 5.01
C HIS A 371 -6.36 -9.78 6.36
N ALA A 372 -5.11 -10.12 6.65
CA ALA A 372 -4.43 -9.78 7.88
C ALA A 372 -3.09 -9.12 7.56
N GLU A 373 -2.78 -8.02 8.25
CA GLU A 373 -1.44 -7.43 8.30
C GLU A 373 -0.87 -7.74 9.69
N ILE A 374 0.35 -8.27 9.78
CA ILE A 374 1.00 -8.67 11.02
C ILE A 374 2.35 -7.98 11.11
N LEU A 375 2.64 -7.34 12.23
CA LEU A 375 3.99 -6.89 12.56
C LEU A 375 4.58 -7.81 13.63
N VAL A 376 5.79 -8.30 13.38
CA VAL A 376 6.52 -9.18 14.28
C VAL A 376 7.86 -8.54 14.66
N HIS A 377 8.17 -8.52 15.94
CA HIS A 377 9.47 -8.17 16.49
C HIS A 377 10.25 -9.45 16.78
N LEU A 378 11.30 -9.68 16.01
CA LEU A 378 12.21 -10.80 16.16
C LEU A 378 13.47 -10.36 16.89
N GLN A 379 13.92 -11.20 17.80
CA GLN A 379 15.20 -11.07 18.49
C GLN A 379 16.01 -12.34 18.26
N ARG A 380 17.34 -12.20 18.17
CA ARG A 380 18.21 -13.37 18.15
C ARG A 380 18.11 -14.12 19.49
N ARG A 381 18.11 -15.45 19.42
CA ARG A 381 18.05 -16.35 20.58
C ARG A 381 19.29 -16.26 21.46
#